data_AF-A0A0F5Q3T5-F1
#
_entry.id   AF-A0A0F5Q3T5-F1
#
_cell.length_a   1.000
_cell.length_b   1.000
_cell.length_c   1.000
_cell.angle_alpha   90.00
_cell.angle_beta   90.00
_cell.angle_gamma   90.00
#
_symmetry.space_group_name_H-M   'P 1'
#
loop_
_entity.id
_entity.type
_entity.pdbx_description
1 polymer ?
#
loop_
_entity_poly.entity_id
_entity_poly.type
_entity_poly.pdbx_seq_one_letter_code
_entity_poly.pdbx_strand_id
1 'polypeptide(L)'
;MKLTWFGGTTIRIHIGGAILVIDPEGAPAGIATAELVSGADSIIEGFGVDLEEVDLVTWKPRKVPRLLDEGDSLPLVQAWVADRGAILIEAVGEPPLLLVSLDIPTVGRWTEHAVVVVFGDANELRARGGHVVGQFGARLLALAGNEAAVDEAIPALRDSLDETGLVALEAGLALEV
;
A
#
# COMPACT_ATOMS: atom_id res chain seq x y z
N MET A 1 11.07 3.26 -2.51
CA MET A 1 9.67 3.47 -2.96
C MET A 1 9.19 4.91 -2.75
N LYS A 2 8.21 5.43 -3.51
CA LYS A 2 7.55 6.74 -3.26
C LYS A 2 6.03 6.65 -3.36
N LEU A 3 5.32 7.16 -2.35
CA LEU A 3 3.85 7.12 -2.23
C LEU A 3 3.28 8.54 -2.30
N THR A 4 2.20 8.75 -3.05
CA THR A 4 1.47 10.02 -3.08
C THR A 4 -0.03 9.71 -3.04
N TRP A 5 -0.63 9.92 -1.88
CA TRP A 5 -2.07 9.72 -1.67
C TRP A 5 -2.84 10.99 -2.04
N PHE A 6 -4.03 10.83 -2.61
CA PHE A 6 -4.83 11.95 -3.11
C PHE A 6 -6.18 12.08 -2.41
N GLY A 7 -6.58 11.10 -1.60
CA GLY A 7 -7.89 11.01 -0.97
C GLY A 7 -8.58 9.67 -1.25
N GLY A 8 -9.46 9.23 -0.35
CA GLY A 8 -10.10 7.92 -0.46
C GLY A 8 -9.06 6.80 -0.64
N THR A 9 -9.26 5.96 -1.64
CA THR A 9 -8.37 4.88 -2.08
C THR A 9 -7.41 5.28 -3.20
N THR A 10 -7.47 6.54 -3.67
CA THR A 10 -6.66 7.02 -4.79
C THR A 10 -5.23 7.31 -4.36
N ILE A 11 -4.28 6.55 -4.90
CA ILE A 11 -2.86 6.68 -4.59
C ILE A 11 -2.01 6.43 -5.84
N ARG A 12 -0.95 7.24 -6.00
CA ARG A 12 0.10 7.03 -6.99
C ARG A 12 1.35 6.50 -6.32
N ILE A 13 1.93 5.45 -6.89
CA ILE A 13 3.01 4.67 -6.31
C ILE A 13 4.15 4.61 -7.32
N HIS A 14 5.36 4.96 -6.90
CA HIS A 14 6.57 4.71 -7.67
C HIS A 14 7.35 3.59 -6.95
N ILE A 15 7.50 2.46 -7.62
CA ILE A 15 8.10 1.24 -7.05
C ILE A 15 8.79 0.45 -8.17
N GLY A 16 10.00 -0.04 -7.94
CA GLY A 16 10.70 -0.88 -8.92
C GLY A 16 10.96 -0.21 -10.28
N GLY A 17 11.04 1.13 -10.32
CA GLY A 17 11.17 1.89 -11.56
C GLY A 17 9.89 2.08 -12.36
N ALA A 18 8.74 1.60 -11.87
CA ALA A 18 7.43 1.77 -12.48
C ALA A 18 6.52 2.70 -11.66
N ILE A 19 5.50 3.24 -12.33
CA ILE A 19 4.46 4.10 -11.77
C ILE A 19 3.13 3.38 -11.83
N LEU A 20 2.53 3.15 -10.67
CA LEU A 20 1.20 2.56 -10.53
C LEU A 20 0.24 3.63 -10.01
N VAL A 21 -0.99 3.63 -10.52
CA VAL A 21 -2.08 4.48 -10.02
C VAL A 21 -3.25 3.58 -9.62
N ILE A 22 -3.66 3.69 -8.36
CA ILE A 22 -4.77 2.92 -7.80
C ILE A 22 -6.00 3.82 -7.76
N ASP A 23 -7.11 3.26 -8.22
CA ASP A 23 -8.45 3.81 -8.13
C ASP A 23 -8.55 5.30 -8.54
N PRO A 24 -8.16 5.65 -9.79
CA PRO A 24 -8.11 7.04 -10.24
C PRO A 24 -9.49 7.68 -10.45
N GLU A 25 -10.55 6.87 -10.62
CA GLU A 25 -11.93 7.37 -10.74
C GLU A 25 -12.48 7.81 -9.37
N GLY A 26 -11.94 7.27 -8.27
CA GLY A 26 -12.27 7.67 -6.90
C GLY A 26 -11.62 8.99 -6.45
N ALA A 27 -10.87 9.67 -7.33
CA ALA A 27 -10.13 10.87 -6.98
C ALA A 27 -11.06 11.99 -6.49
N PRO A 28 -10.72 12.70 -5.39
CA PRO A 28 -11.50 13.83 -4.92
C PRO A 28 -11.68 14.95 -5.94
N ALA A 29 -12.75 15.72 -5.76
CA ALA A 29 -13.02 16.90 -6.58
C ALA A 29 -11.82 17.86 -6.58
N GLY A 30 -11.44 18.34 -7.78
CA GLY A 30 -10.29 19.22 -7.97
C GLY A 30 -9.01 18.48 -8.39
N ILE A 31 -9.01 17.15 -8.37
CA ILE A 31 -7.90 16.34 -8.89
C ILE A 31 -8.29 15.80 -10.26
N ALA A 32 -7.51 16.16 -11.28
CA ALA A 32 -7.76 15.71 -12.65
C ALA A 32 -7.27 14.27 -12.84
N THR A 33 -8.19 13.34 -13.07
CA THR A 33 -7.87 11.93 -13.34
C THR A 33 -6.85 11.76 -14.48
N ALA A 34 -6.97 12.56 -15.55
CA ALA A 34 -6.03 12.55 -16.67
C ALA A 34 -4.59 12.91 -16.26
N GLU A 35 -4.42 13.80 -15.27
CA GLU A 35 -3.09 14.15 -14.75
C GLU A 35 -2.54 13.05 -13.83
N LEU A 36 -3.41 12.42 -13.03
CA LEU A 36 -3.03 11.31 -12.15
C LEU A 36 -2.44 10.14 -12.93
N VAL A 37 -3.12 9.71 -13.99
CA VAL A 37 -2.73 8.55 -14.81
C VAL A 37 -1.65 8.88 -15.84
N SER A 38 -1.31 10.17 -16.01
CA SER A 38 -0.27 10.58 -16.95
C SER A 38 1.09 10.01 -16.55
N GLY A 39 1.65 9.19 -17.44
CA GLY A 39 2.91 8.49 -17.23
C GLY A 39 2.81 7.32 -16.24
N ALA A 40 1.61 6.82 -15.93
CA ALA A 40 1.45 5.56 -15.23
C ALA A 40 1.79 4.39 -16.17
N ASP A 41 2.61 3.45 -15.68
CA ASP A 41 2.88 2.19 -16.36
C ASP A 41 1.73 1.19 -16.16
N SER A 42 1.01 1.31 -15.03
CA SER A 42 -0.18 0.51 -14.74
C SER A 42 -1.23 1.31 -13.97
N ILE A 43 -2.50 1.06 -14.30
CA ILE A 43 -3.67 1.65 -13.67
C ILE A 43 -4.50 0.50 -13.11
N ILE A 44 -4.79 0.53 -11.81
CA ILE A 44 -5.58 -0.48 -11.11
C ILE A 44 -6.90 0.16 -10.70
N GLU A 45 -7.95 -0.10 -11.45
CA GLU A 45 -9.29 0.45 -11.23
C GLU A 45 -10.06 -0.33 -10.16
N GLY A 46 -11.08 0.30 -9.58
CA GLY A 46 -12.01 -0.35 -8.65
C GLY A 46 -11.34 -1.01 -7.44
N PHE A 47 -10.18 -0.48 -7.03
CA PHE A 47 -9.32 -1.06 -6.01
C PHE A 47 -9.01 -2.55 -6.24
N GLY A 48 -8.68 -2.91 -7.48
CA GLY A 48 -8.15 -4.23 -7.82
C GLY A 48 -9.20 -5.30 -8.16
N VAL A 49 -10.40 -4.88 -8.56
CA VAL A 49 -11.51 -5.81 -8.91
C VAL A 49 -11.14 -6.82 -10.00
N ASP A 50 -10.24 -6.45 -10.92
CA ASP A 50 -9.80 -7.30 -12.03
C ASP A 50 -8.42 -7.94 -11.82
N LEU A 51 -7.82 -7.77 -10.63
CA LEU A 51 -6.54 -8.42 -10.30
C LEU A 51 -6.74 -9.89 -9.96
N GLU A 52 -5.69 -10.68 -10.18
CA GLU A 52 -5.64 -12.07 -9.72
C GLU A 52 -5.62 -12.11 -8.18
N GLU A 53 -6.35 -13.06 -7.61
CA GLU A 53 -6.36 -13.31 -6.18
C GLU A 53 -5.05 -13.94 -5.70
N VAL A 54 -4.59 -13.55 -4.51
CA VAL A 54 -3.41 -14.16 -3.86
C VAL A 54 -3.70 -14.52 -2.41
N ASP A 55 -3.17 -15.67 -1.98
CA ASP A 55 -3.13 -16.06 -0.57
C ASP A 55 -1.94 -15.40 0.13
N LEU A 56 -2.22 -14.40 0.96
CA LEU A 56 -1.19 -13.68 1.72
C LEU A 56 -0.54 -14.50 2.83
N VAL A 57 -1.11 -15.63 3.24
CA VAL A 57 -0.51 -16.49 4.26
C VAL A 57 0.69 -17.24 3.69
N THR A 58 0.56 -17.74 2.46
CA THR A 58 1.58 -18.55 1.80
C THR A 58 2.45 -17.78 0.81
N TRP A 59 2.04 -16.56 0.44
CA TRP A 59 2.81 -15.70 -0.45
C TRP A 59 4.22 -15.39 0.10
N LYS A 60 5.17 -15.26 -0.83
CA LYS A 60 6.55 -14.89 -0.54
C LYS A 60 7.07 -13.92 -1.60
N PRO A 61 7.85 -12.91 -1.21
CA PRO A 61 8.49 -12.02 -2.17
C PRO A 61 9.45 -12.81 -3.06
N ARG A 62 9.48 -12.44 -4.34
CA ARG A 62 10.43 -12.94 -5.33
C ARG A 62 11.84 -12.54 -4.90
N LYS A 63 12.76 -13.47 -5.12
CA LYS A 63 14.18 -13.23 -4.84
C LYS A 63 14.76 -12.33 -5.92
N VAL A 64 15.66 -11.44 -5.51
CA VAL A 64 16.49 -10.70 -6.45
C VAL A 64 17.26 -11.70 -7.30
N PRO A 65 17.09 -11.70 -8.64
CA PRO A 65 17.77 -12.64 -9.51
C PRO A 65 19.28 -12.41 -9.43
N ARG A 66 20.07 -13.48 -9.57
CA ARG A 66 21.53 -13.35 -9.59
C ARG A 66 21.93 -12.83 -10.96
N LEU A 67 23.03 -12.09 -11.02
CA LEU A 67 23.61 -11.53 -12.27
C LEU A 67 23.90 -12.57 -13.36
N LEU A 68 23.86 -13.87 -13.04
CA LEU A 68 24.11 -14.97 -13.97
C LEU A 68 22.82 -15.57 -14.58
N ASP A 69 21.64 -15.13 -14.12
CA ASP A 69 20.33 -15.70 -14.50
C ASP A 69 19.59 -14.83 -15.55
N GLU A 70 20.30 -14.25 -16.53
CA GLU A 70 19.79 -13.33 -17.58
C GLU A 70 18.76 -13.93 -18.57
N GLY A 71 18.10 -15.04 -18.23
CA GLY A 71 17.28 -15.83 -19.15
C GLY A 71 15.88 -15.31 -19.45
N ASP A 72 15.20 -14.67 -18.50
CA ASP A 72 13.83 -14.17 -18.69
C ASP A 72 13.61 -12.90 -17.85
N SER A 73 13.21 -11.80 -18.49
CA SER A 73 12.86 -10.56 -17.77
C SER A 73 11.52 -10.75 -17.06
N LEU A 74 11.55 -11.07 -15.77
CA LEU A 74 10.36 -11.05 -14.93
C LEU A 74 9.72 -9.64 -14.93
N PRO A 75 8.39 -9.52 -14.76
CA PRO A 75 7.75 -8.22 -14.59
C PRO A 75 8.38 -7.47 -13.41
N LEU A 76 8.77 -6.21 -13.64
CA LEU A 76 9.42 -5.38 -12.61
C LEU A 76 8.53 -5.17 -11.39
N VAL A 77 7.21 -5.07 -11.63
CA VAL A 77 6.19 -4.92 -10.60
C VAL A 77 5.04 -5.88 -10.88
N GLN A 78 4.51 -6.49 -9.83
CA GLN A 78 3.29 -7.31 -9.86
C GLN A 78 2.32 -6.80 -8.79
N ALA A 79 1.02 -6.97 -9.06
CA ALA A 79 -0.04 -6.61 -8.14
C ALA A 79 -1.10 -7.71 -8.11
N TRP A 80 -1.66 -7.96 -6.93
CA TRP A 80 -2.69 -8.94 -6.68
C TRP A 80 -3.74 -8.37 -5.75
N VAL A 81 -4.96 -8.88 -5.84
CA VAL A 81 -5.98 -8.63 -4.82
C VAL A 81 -5.89 -9.71 -3.75
N ALA A 82 -6.02 -9.33 -2.49
CA ALA A 82 -6.03 -10.22 -1.35
C ALA A 82 -7.29 -10.01 -0.54
N ASP A 83 -8.26 -10.91 -0.71
CA ASP A 83 -9.62 -10.72 -0.22
C ASP A 83 -10.25 -9.38 -0.68
N ARG A 84 -11.47 -9.09 -0.23
CA ARG A 84 -12.11 -7.80 -0.52
C ARG A 84 -11.45 -6.70 0.31
N GLY A 85 -10.76 -5.80 -0.37
CA GLY A 85 -10.26 -4.56 0.20
C GLY A 85 -8.78 -4.56 0.60
N ALA A 86 -7.97 -5.48 0.05
CA ALA A 86 -6.52 -5.33 0.08
C ALA A 86 -5.88 -5.58 -1.29
N ILE A 87 -4.84 -4.82 -1.61
CA ILE A 87 -3.99 -5.02 -2.79
C ILE A 87 -2.55 -5.22 -2.31
N LEU A 88 -1.93 -6.33 -2.72
CA LEU A 88 -0.51 -6.55 -2.57
C LEU A 88 0.22 -6.10 -3.83
N ILE A 89 1.22 -5.24 -3.68
CA ILE A 89 2.10 -4.78 -4.75
C ILE A 89 3.53 -5.18 -4.39
N GLU A 90 4.22 -5.78 -5.35
CA GLU A 90 5.58 -6.24 -5.18
C GLU A 90 6.45 -5.81 -6.34
N ALA A 91 7.61 -5.25 -6.02
CA ALA A 91 8.70 -5.08 -6.96
C ALA A 91 9.97 -5.72 -6.41
N VAL A 92 10.75 -6.34 -7.29
CA VAL A 92 11.98 -7.03 -6.90
C VAL A 92 12.97 -6.05 -6.29
N GLY A 93 13.43 -6.32 -5.07
CA GLY A 93 14.38 -5.47 -4.34
C GLY A 93 13.75 -4.30 -3.58
N GLU A 94 12.43 -4.12 -3.67
CA GLU A 94 11.69 -3.16 -2.84
C GLU A 94 10.92 -3.91 -1.73
N PRO A 95 10.63 -3.25 -0.59
CA PRO A 95 9.67 -3.76 0.39
C PRO A 95 8.31 -4.07 -0.28
N PRO A 96 7.65 -5.19 0.06
CA PRO A 96 6.27 -5.41 -0.35
C PRO A 96 5.36 -4.29 0.16
N LEU A 97 4.44 -3.83 -0.68
CA LEU A 97 3.46 -2.80 -0.34
C LEU A 97 2.08 -3.43 -0.23
N LEU A 98 1.44 -3.32 0.93
CA LEU A 98 0.07 -3.74 1.15
C LEU A 98 -0.82 -2.51 1.31
N LEU A 99 -1.82 -2.38 0.45
CA LEU A 99 -2.84 -1.33 0.49
C LEU A 99 -4.10 -1.92 1.09
N VAL A 100 -4.69 -1.30 2.11
CA VAL A 100 -5.89 -1.84 2.79
C VAL A 100 -6.97 -0.79 2.95
N SER A 101 -8.14 -1.05 2.37
CA SER A 101 -9.32 -0.17 2.38
C SER A 101 -10.51 -0.74 3.16
N LEU A 102 -10.51 -2.04 3.46
CA LEU A 102 -11.54 -2.71 4.28
C LEU A 102 -10.88 -3.47 5.44
N ASP A 103 -11.17 -4.76 5.61
CA ASP A 103 -10.61 -5.54 6.71
C ASP A 103 -9.13 -5.88 6.45
N ILE A 104 -8.35 -5.98 7.53
CA ILE A 104 -6.98 -6.46 7.41
C ILE A 104 -7.03 -7.98 7.11
N PRO A 105 -6.46 -8.44 5.99
CA PRO A 105 -6.43 -9.87 5.67
C PRO A 105 -5.50 -10.63 6.61
N THR A 106 -5.65 -11.95 6.67
CA THR A 106 -4.66 -12.80 7.36
C THR A 106 -3.39 -12.86 6.51
N VAL A 107 -2.23 -12.65 7.14
CA VAL A 107 -0.95 -12.53 6.44
C VAL A 107 0.11 -13.48 6.98
N GLY A 108 1.09 -13.80 6.13
CA GLY A 108 2.30 -14.52 6.50
C GLY A 108 3.41 -13.59 7.02
N ARG A 109 4.54 -14.18 7.42
CA ARG A 109 5.68 -13.45 8.02
C ARG A 109 6.38 -12.42 7.11
N TRP A 110 6.07 -12.39 5.81
CA TRP A 110 6.67 -11.42 4.90
C TRP A 110 6.31 -9.98 5.26
N THR A 111 5.25 -9.77 6.04
CA THR A 111 4.79 -8.45 6.48
C THR A 111 5.73 -7.73 7.42
N GLU A 112 6.61 -8.46 8.12
CA GLU A 112 7.68 -7.89 8.97
C GLU A 112 8.57 -6.89 8.21
N HIS A 113 8.61 -7.00 6.88
CA HIS A 113 9.39 -6.12 6.00
C HIS A 113 8.52 -5.25 5.09
N ALA A 114 7.20 -5.32 5.23
CA ALA A 114 6.26 -4.64 4.34
C ALA A 114 6.03 -3.19 4.75
N VAL A 115 5.66 -2.39 3.75
CA VAL A 115 5.00 -1.09 3.93
C VAL A 115 3.50 -1.34 3.84
N VAL A 116 2.74 -0.93 4.85
CA VAL A 116 1.28 -1.08 4.88
C VAL A 116 0.65 0.30 4.85
N VAL A 117 -0.25 0.54 3.89
CA VAL A 117 -1.08 1.76 3.83
C VAL A 117 -2.49 1.37 4.21
N VAL A 118 -3.03 2.01 5.25
CA VAL A 118 -4.44 1.87 5.65
C VAL A 118 -5.20 3.13 5.27
N PHE A 119 -6.27 2.98 4.50
CA PHE A 119 -7.16 4.08 4.14
C PHE A 119 -8.32 4.16 5.13
N GLY A 120 -8.93 5.34 5.30
CA GLY A 120 -10.22 5.45 5.98
C GLY A 120 -10.40 6.69 6.85
N ASP A 121 -11.50 6.69 7.59
CA ASP A 121 -11.80 7.66 8.65
C ASP A 121 -11.08 7.34 9.98
N ALA A 122 -11.31 8.17 11.01
CA ALA A 122 -10.64 8.02 12.31
C ALA A 122 -10.84 6.63 12.94
N ASN A 123 -12.05 6.08 12.88
CA ASN A 123 -12.37 4.79 13.47
C ASN A 123 -11.72 3.65 12.67
N GLU A 124 -11.81 3.76 11.34
CA GLU A 124 -11.22 2.78 10.44
C GLU A 124 -9.70 2.74 10.55
N LEU A 125 -9.03 3.90 10.55
CA LEU A 125 -7.57 3.98 10.71
C LEU A 125 -7.11 3.39 12.04
N ARG A 126 -7.84 3.67 13.13
CA ARG A 126 -7.55 3.10 14.45
C ARG A 126 -7.73 1.59 14.48
N ALA A 127 -8.83 1.09 13.94
CA ALA A 127 -9.13 -0.33 13.93
C ALA A 127 -8.12 -1.11 13.07
N ARG A 128 -7.92 -0.67 11.83
CA ARG A 128 -7.01 -1.30 10.86
C ARG A 128 -5.55 -1.16 11.31
N GLY A 129 -5.12 0.03 11.70
CA GLY A 129 -3.78 0.29 12.20
C GLY A 129 -3.47 -0.51 13.47
N GLY A 130 -4.43 -0.58 14.41
CA GLY A 130 -4.30 -1.36 15.64
C GLY A 130 -4.12 -2.85 15.36
N HIS A 131 -4.81 -3.36 14.35
CA HIS A 131 -4.66 -4.74 13.92
C HIS A 131 -3.28 -5.00 13.27
N VAL A 132 -2.78 -4.10 12.42
CA VAL A 132 -1.44 -4.22 11.82
C VAL A 132 -0.36 -4.30 12.90
N VAL A 133 -0.37 -3.37 13.85
CA VAL A 133 0.66 -3.32 14.90
C VAL A 133 0.52 -4.47 15.90
N GLY A 134 -0.72 -4.91 16.19
CA GLY A 134 -0.97 -5.96 17.15
C GLY A 134 -0.79 -7.40 16.64
N GLN A 135 -0.82 -7.64 15.33
CA GLN A 135 -0.83 -9.02 14.80
C GLN A 135 0.44 -9.47 14.09
N PHE A 136 1.11 -8.59 13.32
CA PHE A 136 2.20 -9.06 12.46
C PHE A 136 3.34 -8.07 12.23
N GLY A 137 3.28 -6.86 12.80
CA GLY A 137 4.36 -5.87 12.84
C GLY A 137 4.89 -5.47 11.45
N ALA A 138 4.43 -4.37 10.88
CA ALA A 138 4.96 -3.91 9.59
C ALA A 138 6.29 -3.15 9.76
N ARG A 139 7.11 -3.06 8.72
CA ARG A 139 8.26 -2.12 8.74
C ARG A 139 7.78 -0.68 8.86
N LEU A 140 6.71 -0.34 8.14
CA LEU A 140 6.10 0.98 8.13
C LEU A 140 4.59 0.85 7.97
N LEU A 141 3.84 1.54 8.83
CA LEU A 141 2.41 1.78 8.72
C LEU A 141 2.18 3.23 8.31
N ALA A 142 1.55 3.43 7.16
CA ALA A 142 1.14 4.73 6.64
C ALA A 142 -0.38 4.89 6.76
N LEU A 143 -0.82 5.97 7.41
CA LEU A 143 -2.24 6.29 7.58
C LEU A 143 -2.70 7.26 6.48
N ALA A 144 -3.71 6.85 5.71
CA ALA A 144 -4.27 7.62 4.62
C ALA A 144 -5.72 8.03 4.94
N GLY A 145 -5.85 9.09 5.71
CA GLY A 145 -7.13 9.71 6.06
C GLY A 145 -6.97 11.23 6.17
N ASN A 146 -8.10 11.93 6.34
CA ASN A 146 -8.03 13.38 6.50
C ASN A 146 -7.30 13.78 7.78
N GLU A 147 -6.91 15.06 7.89
CA GLU A 147 -6.12 15.59 9.02
C GLU A 147 -6.74 15.23 10.38
N ALA A 148 -8.05 15.44 10.55
CA ALA A 148 -8.75 15.10 11.79
C ALA A 148 -8.69 13.60 12.11
N ALA A 149 -8.87 12.72 11.12
CA ALA A 149 -8.80 11.28 11.30
C ALA A 149 -7.39 10.83 11.71
N VAL A 150 -6.36 11.42 11.13
CA VAL A 150 -4.95 11.15 11.47
C VAL A 150 -4.62 11.63 12.88
N ASP A 151 -5.04 12.85 13.25
CA ASP A 151 -4.82 13.43 14.58
C ASP A 151 -5.45 12.59 15.70
N GLU A 152 -6.57 11.93 15.41
CA GLU A 152 -7.20 10.99 16.34
C GLU A 152 -6.52 9.61 16.35
N ALA A 153 -6.08 9.12 15.19
CA ALA A 153 -5.52 7.77 15.05
C ALA A 153 -4.10 7.65 15.58
N ILE A 154 -3.22 8.63 15.32
CA ILE A 154 -1.81 8.57 15.74
C ILE A 154 -1.66 8.36 17.26
N PRO A 155 -2.31 9.15 18.14
CA PRO A 155 -2.18 8.96 19.58
C PRO A 155 -2.67 7.59 20.04
N ALA A 156 -3.71 7.04 19.38
CA ALA A 156 -4.26 5.74 19.73
C ALA A 156 -3.36 4.56 19.35
N LEU A 157 -2.49 4.72 18.36
CA LEU A 157 -1.58 3.67 17.87
C LEU A 157 -0.17 3.76 18.46
N ARG A 158 0.24 4.96 18.88
CA ARG A 158 1.62 5.30 19.27
C ARG A 158 2.23 4.33 20.28
N ASP A 159 1.47 3.93 21.29
CA ASP A 159 1.97 3.12 22.41
C ASP A 159 2.04 1.62 22.07
N SER A 160 1.62 1.23 20.86
CA SER A 160 1.59 -0.17 20.39
C SER A 160 2.45 -0.42 19.16
N LEU A 161 3.31 0.54 18.78
CA LEU A 161 4.07 0.47 17.53
C LEU A 161 5.17 -0.60 17.51
N ASP A 162 5.73 -0.97 18.66
CA ASP A 162 6.93 -1.82 18.75
C ASP A 162 8.03 -1.34 17.78
N GLU A 163 8.40 -2.15 16.77
CA GLU A 163 9.38 -1.81 15.73
C GLU A 163 8.76 -1.19 14.46
N THR A 164 7.44 -1.02 14.43
CA THR A 164 6.69 -0.46 13.29
C THR A 164 6.86 1.05 13.22
N GLY A 165 7.42 1.57 12.13
CA GLY A 165 7.36 3.00 11.85
C GLY A 165 5.91 3.44 11.63
N LEU A 166 5.53 4.63 12.10
CA LEU A 166 4.20 5.22 11.85
C LEU A 166 4.35 6.56 11.12
N VAL A 167 3.58 6.75 10.06
CA VAL A 167 3.54 8.00 9.30
C VAL A 167 2.13 8.32 8.82
N ALA A 168 1.82 9.61 8.68
CA ALA A 168 0.61 10.06 8.01
C ALA A 168 0.91 10.42 6.56
N LEU A 169 0.00 10.07 5.65
CA LEU A 169 0.03 10.57 4.28
C LEU A 169 -0.77 11.87 4.22
N GLU A 170 -0.13 12.94 3.75
CA GLU A 170 -0.81 14.17 3.41
C GLU A 170 -1.26 14.13 1.95
N ALA A 171 -2.50 14.57 1.69
CA ALA A 171 -3.06 14.55 0.35
C ALA A 171 -2.22 15.41 -0.62
N GLY A 172 -1.75 14.80 -1.70
CA GLY A 172 -0.92 15.43 -2.73
C GLY A 172 0.57 15.54 -2.37
N LEU A 173 0.99 15.17 -1.15
CA LEU A 173 2.39 15.17 -0.74
C LEU A 173 3.03 13.80 -0.98
N ALA A 174 4.25 13.81 -1.52
CA ALA A 174 5.01 12.58 -1.73
C ALA A 174 5.77 12.17 -0.46
N LEU A 175 5.59 10.92 -0.04
CA LEU A 175 6.38 10.25 0.97
C LEU A 175 7.39 9.32 0.30
N GLU A 176 8.68 9.44 0.65
CA GLU A 176 9.73 8.49 0.28
C GLU A 176 9.95 7.48 1.40
N VAL A 177 10.12 6.20 1.02
CA VAL A 177 10.24 5.04 1.92
C VAL A 177 11.45 4.18 1.56
#